data_AF-A0AAN7C925-F1
#
_entry.id   AF-A0AAN7C925-F1
#
_cell.length_a   1.000
_cell.length_b   1.000
_cell.length_c   1.000
_cell.angle_alpha   90.00
_cell.angle_beta   90.00
_cell.angle_gamma   90.00
#
_symmetry.space_group_name_H-M   'P 1'
#
loop_
_entity.id
_entity.type
_entity.pdbx_description
1 polymer ?
#
loop_
_entity_poly.entity_id
_entity_poly.type
_entity_poly.pdbx_seq_one_letter_code
_entity_poly.pdbx_strand_id
1 'polypeptide(L)'
;MAPPAQPPAGPGQRASEKIPPLTNLAPSIFVPLRDDILNTELPQGPVERIKWILKTINYQREGVRENLLYLFEREKQRVVQQAIEIEQAQGQPKIKPGLPPSEVDEVIANMEAPAAPGMNYNVQSMPALQPGTSIPPNASLRDRTMLELLMMVEKGLSELQGFEGYMANIKQQYLNRLEQEVARFEGSGKWSEGRSG
;
A
#
# COMPACT_ATOMS: atom_id res chain seq x y z
N MET A 1 34.86 48.38 -22.55
CA MET A 1 35.27 47.09 -21.96
C MET A 1 34.03 46.44 -21.37
N ALA A 2 33.57 45.34 -21.96
CA ALA A 2 32.44 44.57 -21.42
C ALA A 2 32.92 43.68 -20.25
N PRO A 3 32.12 43.46 -19.20
CA PRO A 3 32.49 42.55 -18.12
C PRO A 3 32.44 41.09 -18.61
N PRO A 4 33.24 40.17 -18.01
CA PRO A 4 33.30 38.78 -18.45
C PRO A 4 32.00 38.04 -18.11
N ALA A 5 31.55 37.20 -19.05
CA ALA A 5 30.41 36.32 -18.90
C ALA A 5 30.65 35.29 -17.79
N GLN A 6 29.68 35.14 -16.87
CA GLN A 6 29.67 34.06 -15.90
C GLN A 6 29.48 32.71 -16.63
N PRO A 7 30.21 31.65 -16.23
CA PRO A 7 29.98 30.31 -16.76
C PRO A 7 28.59 29.78 -16.32
N PRO A 8 27.93 28.94 -17.14
CA PRO A 8 26.62 28.40 -16.82
C PRO A 8 26.70 27.56 -15.54
N ALA A 9 25.75 27.81 -14.63
CA ALA A 9 25.57 27.01 -13.42
C ALA A 9 25.44 25.54 -13.82
N GLY A 10 26.31 24.68 -13.26
CA GLY A 10 26.16 23.23 -13.36
C GLY A 10 24.79 22.79 -12.81
N PRO A 11 24.35 21.55 -13.10
CA PRO A 11 23.08 21.05 -12.63
C PRO A 11 23.06 21.13 -11.11
N GLY A 12 22.29 22.09 -10.59
CA GLY A 12 22.13 22.28 -9.16
C GLY A 12 21.74 20.96 -8.52
N GLN A 13 22.42 20.60 -7.44
CA GLN A 13 21.91 19.64 -6.48
C GLN A 13 20.48 20.08 -6.16
N ARG A 14 19.48 19.34 -6.68
CA ARG A 14 18.09 19.54 -6.26
C ARG A 14 18.12 19.38 -4.75
N ALA A 15 17.82 20.44 -4.01
CA ALA A 15 17.55 20.33 -2.59
C ALA A 15 16.55 19.18 -2.45
N SER A 16 16.94 18.11 -1.75
CA SER A 16 16.10 16.95 -1.53
C SER A 16 14.77 17.46 -0.95
N GLU A 17 13.70 17.32 -1.74
CA GLU A 17 12.38 17.76 -1.31
C GLU A 17 12.03 16.96 -0.05
N LYS A 18 11.91 17.65 1.09
CA LYS A 18 11.67 16.99 2.38
C LYS A 18 10.25 16.43 2.40
N ILE A 19 10.14 15.12 2.23
CA ILE A 19 8.86 14.43 2.23
C ILE A 19 8.27 14.45 3.66
N PRO A 20 7.05 14.98 3.88
CA PRO A 20 6.41 14.94 5.18
C PRO A 20 5.97 13.50 5.54
N PRO A 21 5.94 13.15 6.83
CA PRO A 21 5.52 11.82 7.28
C PRO A 21 4.05 11.53 6.96
N LEU A 22 3.77 10.28 6.59
CA LEU A 22 2.41 9.80 6.37
C LEU A 22 1.66 9.63 7.70
N THR A 23 0.87 10.63 8.06
CA THR A 23 0.05 10.61 9.30
C THR A 23 -1.36 10.05 9.08
N ASN A 24 -1.93 10.23 7.89
CA ASN A 24 -3.31 9.86 7.58
C ASN A 24 -3.46 9.42 6.12
N LEU A 25 -4.31 8.41 5.89
CA LEU A 25 -4.67 7.88 4.57
C LEU A 25 -5.90 8.53 3.95
N ALA A 26 -6.62 9.40 4.68
CA ALA A 26 -7.82 10.07 4.19
C ALA A 26 -7.67 10.74 2.81
N PRO A 27 -6.51 11.32 2.42
CA PRO A 27 -6.35 11.89 1.09
C PRO A 27 -6.53 10.88 -0.07
N SER A 28 -6.41 9.57 0.21
CA SER A 28 -6.54 8.54 -0.82
C SER A 28 -7.95 8.45 -1.43
N ILE A 29 -8.98 8.93 -0.73
CA ILE A 29 -10.38 8.86 -1.19
C ILE A 29 -10.66 9.78 -2.39
N PHE A 30 -9.80 10.78 -2.62
CA PHE A 30 -9.98 11.77 -3.67
C PHE A 30 -9.46 11.24 -5.00
N VAL A 31 -10.36 10.63 -5.76
CA VAL A 31 -10.08 10.15 -7.11
C VAL A 31 -10.47 11.24 -8.11
N PRO A 32 -9.55 11.73 -8.96
CA PRO A 32 -9.87 12.69 -10.00
C PRO A 32 -10.97 12.17 -10.92
N LEU A 33 -11.82 13.06 -11.45
CA LEU A 33 -12.82 12.67 -12.44
C LEU A 33 -12.15 12.58 -13.82
N ARG A 34 -12.41 11.49 -14.56
CA ARG A 34 -11.98 11.34 -15.96
C ARG A 34 -12.99 11.93 -16.94
N ASP A 35 -14.27 11.84 -16.58
CA ASP A 35 -15.38 12.28 -17.41
C ASP A 35 -15.91 13.62 -16.91
N ASP A 36 -16.32 14.48 -17.84
CA ASP A 36 -17.00 15.72 -17.53
C ASP A 36 -18.43 15.45 -17.07
N ILE A 37 -18.68 15.70 -15.78
CA ILE A 37 -19.98 15.52 -15.14
C ILE A 37 -21.07 16.42 -15.73
N LEU A 38 -20.70 17.52 -16.39
CA LEU A 38 -21.67 18.46 -16.98
C LEU A 38 -22.29 17.91 -18.28
N ASN A 39 -21.58 17.02 -18.97
CA ASN A 39 -21.97 16.47 -20.26
C ASN A 39 -22.37 14.99 -20.19
N THR A 40 -22.42 14.41 -18.98
CA THR A 40 -22.73 12.99 -18.80
C THR A 40 -24.24 12.75 -18.86
N GLU A 41 -24.69 11.90 -19.78
CA GLU A 41 -26.09 11.47 -19.86
C GLU A 41 -26.52 10.74 -18.58
N LEU A 42 -27.62 11.20 -17.99
CA LEU A 42 -28.17 10.63 -16.77
C LEU A 42 -28.92 9.32 -17.08
N PRO A 43 -28.77 8.27 -16.27
CA PRO A 43 -29.48 7.01 -16.47
C PRO A 43 -31.00 7.22 -16.35
N GLN A 44 -31.73 6.74 -17.34
CA GLN A 44 -33.17 7.00 -17.51
C GLN A 44 -34.03 5.99 -16.71
N GLY A 45 -33.48 4.81 -16.40
CA GLY A 45 -34.20 3.74 -15.66
C GLY A 45 -33.57 3.32 -14.32
N PRO A 46 -34.34 2.65 -13.42
CA PRO A 46 -33.82 2.11 -12.16
C PRO A 46 -32.66 1.12 -12.36
N VAL A 47 -32.79 0.22 -13.34
CA VAL A 47 -31.77 -0.80 -13.67
C VAL A 47 -30.50 -0.14 -14.21
N GLU A 48 -30.64 0.83 -15.12
CA GLU A 48 -29.51 1.60 -15.67
C GLU A 48 -28.79 2.39 -14.58
N ARG A 49 -29.55 2.97 -13.64
CA ARG A 49 -28.99 3.68 -12.49
C ARG A 49 -28.15 2.76 -11.61
N ILE A 50 -28.62 1.55 -11.31
CA ILE A 50 -27.85 0.59 -10.50
C ILE A 50 -26.59 0.14 -11.25
N LYS A 51 -26.67 -0.13 -12.56
CA LYS A 51 -25.51 -0.45 -13.40
C LYS A 51 -24.48 0.70 -13.41
N TRP A 52 -24.96 1.94 -13.51
CA TRP A 52 -24.10 3.12 -13.44
C TRP A 52 -23.41 3.25 -12.08
N ILE A 53 -24.14 3.07 -10.97
CA ILE A 53 -23.56 3.07 -9.62
C ILE A 53 -22.47 1.99 -9.49
N LEU A 54 -22.72 0.78 -9.98
CA LEU A 54 -21.72 -0.31 -9.96
C LEU A 54 -20.47 0.05 -10.76
N LYS A 55 -20.61 0.72 -11.91
CA LYS A 55 -19.47 1.22 -12.70
C LYS A 55 -18.67 2.25 -11.90
N THR A 56 -19.35 3.23 -11.28
CA THR A 56 -18.72 4.26 -10.45
C THR A 56 -18.01 3.67 -9.22
N ILE A 57 -18.61 2.66 -8.58
CA ILE A 57 -18.00 1.93 -7.45
C ILE A 57 -16.67 1.30 -7.88
N ASN A 58 -16.63 0.60 -9.02
CA ASN A 58 -15.39 -0.02 -9.50
C ASN A 58 -14.34 1.05 -9.85
N TYR A 59 -14.77 2.15 -10.48
CA TYR A 59 -13.89 3.27 -10.80
C TYR A 59 -13.24 3.88 -9.56
N GLN A 60 -14.06 4.21 -8.55
CA GLN A 60 -13.57 4.77 -7.29
C GLN A 60 -12.68 3.79 -6.55
N ARG A 61 -13.02 2.49 -6.54
CA ARG A 61 -12.20 1.45 -5.92
C ARG A 61 -10.79 1.43 -6.48
N GLU A 62 -10.65 1.46 -7.80
CA GLU A 62 -9.34 1.43 -8.45
C GLU A 62 -8.55 2.70 -8.16
N GLY A 63 -9.19 3.87 -8.27
CA GLY A 63 -8.51 5.14 -7.99
C GLY A 63 -8.03 5.27 -6.54
N VAL A 64 -8.84 4.83 -5.56
CA VAL A 64 -8.42 4.83 -4.15
C VAL A 64 -7.28 3.86 -3.91
N ARG A 65 -7.30 2.68 -4.55
CA ARG A 65 -6.19 1.71 -4.49
C ARG A 65 -4.89 2.30 -5.01
N GLU A 66 -4.93 2.92 -6.20
CA GLU A 66 -3.76 3.60 -6.78
C GLU A 66 -3.23 4.71 -5.85
N ASN A 67 -4.13 5.53 -5.31
CA ASN A 67 -3.78 6.61 -4.38
C ASN A 67 -3.16 6.09 -3.07
N LEU A 68 -3.70 5.00 -2.50
CA LEU A 68 -3.12 4.36 -1.32
C LEU A 68 -1.68 3.91 -1.60
N LEU A 69 -1.46 3.21 -2.70
CA LEU A 69 -0.12 2.76 -3.10
C LEU A 69 0.83 3.95 -3.29
N TYR A 70 0.35 5.04 -3.89
CA TYR A 70 1.14 6.26 -4.04
C TYR A 70 1.57 6.86 -2.69
N LEU A 71 0.67 6.90 -1.69
CA LEU A 71 1.00 7.39 -0.35
C LEU A 71 2.07 6.53 0.34
N PHE A 72 1.96 5.20 0.24
CA PHE A 72 2.95 4.28 0.81
C PHE A 72 4.29 4.32 0.09
N GLU A 73 4.29 4.48 -1.23
CA GLU A 73 5.52 4.63 -2.02
C GLU A 73 6.26 5.92 -1.62
N ARG A 74 5.52 7.02 -1.40
CA ARG A 74 6.08 8.27 -0.91
C ARG A 74 6.63 8.14 0.51
N GLU A 75 5.95 7.41 1.39
CA GLU A 75 6.44 7.14 2.74
C GLU A 75 7.71 6.28 2.72
N LYS A 76 7.79 5.27 1.84
CA LYS A 76 9.01 4.50 1.62
C LYS A 76 10.18 5.40 1.25
N GLN A 77 9.98 6.32 0.31
CA GLN A 77 11.01 7.28 -0.08
C GLN A 77 11.46 8.15 1.09
N ARG A 78 10.52 8.61 1.93
CA ARG A 78 10.85 9.38 3.14
C ARG A 78 11.74 8.58 4.09
N VAL A 79 11.38 7.34 4.41
CA VAL A 79 12.13 6.46 5.32
C VAL A 79 13.56 6.24 4.81
N VAL A 80 13.70 5.98 3.50
CA VAL A 80 15.00 5.79 2.86
C VAL A 80 15.83 7.08 2.88
N GLN A 81 15.24 8.23 2.55
CA GLN A 81 15.92 9.53 2.60
C GLN A 81 16.41 9.83 4.02
N GLN A 82 15.56 9.61 5.02
CA GLN A 82 15.92 9.82 6.42
C GLN A 82 17.08 8.90 6.84
N ALA A 83 17.08 7.64 6.43
CA ALA A 83 18.17 6.72 6.72
C ALA A 83 19.50 7.20 6.11
N ILE A 84 19.47 7.65 4.85
CA ILE A 84 20.66 8.20 4.15
C ILE A 84 21.17 9.46 4.87
N GLU A 85 20.29 10.38 5.25
CA GLU A 85 20.66 11.59 5.99
C GLU A 85 21.34 11.26 7.33
N ILE A 86 20.83 10.26 8.06
CA ILE A 86 21.41 9.82 9.33
C ILE A 86 22.76 9.14 9.10
N GLU A 87 22.91 8.28 8.08
CA GLU A 87 24.19 7.65 7.73
C GLU A 87 25.25 8.71 7.38
N GLN A 88 24.89 9.71 6.59
CA GLN A 88 25.79 10.81 6.24
C GLN A 88 26.20 11.63 7.47
N ALA A 89 25.28 11.87 8.41
CA ALA A 89 25.55 12.58 9.65
C ALA A 89 26.42 11.78 10.64
N GLN A 90 26.28 10.46 10.68
CA GLN A 90 27.04 9.57 11.57
C GLN A 90 28.42 9.19 11.03
N GLY A 91 28.68 9.41 9.73
CA GLY A 91 29.94 9.07 9.08
C GLY A 91 30.03 7.59 8.68
N GLN A 92 31.22 7.13 8.26
CA GLN A 92 31.40 5.73 7.85
C GLN A 92 31.02 4.77 9.00
N PRO A 93 30.27 3.69 8.71
CA PRO A 93 29.88 2.72 9.73
C PRO A 93 31.16 2.15 10.37
N LYS A 94 31.26 2.25 11.70
CA LYS A 94 32.32 1.60 12.45
C LYS A 94 32.25 0.10 12.13
N ILE A 95 33.30 -0.43 11.53
CA ILE A 95 33.42 -1.86 11.26
C ILE A 95 33.25 -2.57 12.60
N LYS A 96 32.18 -3.36 12.73
CA LYS A 96 32.00 -4.19 13.93
C LYS A 96 33.20 -5.15 13.97
N PRO A 97 33.91 -5.26 15.11
CA PRO A 97 34.95 -6.27 15.23
C PRO A 97 34.37 -7.65 14.90
N GLY A 98 35.14 -8.48 14.21
CA GLY A 98 34.74 -9.86 13.91
C GLY A 98 34.45 -10.66 15.17
N LEU A 99 33.77 -11.80 15.03
CA LEU A 99 33.52 -12.68 16.16
C LEU A 99 34.85 -13.06 16.83
N PRO A 100 34.91 -13.11 18.17
CA PRO A 100 36.07 -13.64 18.87
C PRO A 100 36.28 -15.10 18.47
N PRO A 101 37.53 -15.60 18.42
CA PRO A 101 37.83 -16.96 17.97
C PRO A 101 37.01 -18.05 18.68
N SER A 102 36.73 -17.89 19.98
CA SER A 102 35.92 -18.82 20.76
C SER A 102 34.47 -18.93 20.27
N GLU A 103 33.86 -17.83 19.81
CA GLU A 103 32.51 -17.86 19.27
C GLU A 103 32.49 -18.45 17.85
N VAL A 104 33.59 -18.33 17.10
CA VAL A 104 33.72 -18.95 15.78
C VAL A 104 33.68 -20.48 15.91
N ASP A 105 34.42 -21.03 16.88
CA ASP A 105 34.44 -22.47 17.15
C ASP A 105 33.05 -22.98 17.57
N GLU A 106 32.31 -22.22 18.37
CA GLU A 106 30.93 -22.56 18.76
C GLU A 106 29.96 -22.53 17.58
N VAL A 107 30.08 -21.55 16.67
CA VAL A 107 29.25 -21.48 15.46
C VAL A 107 29.55 -22.66 14.54
N ILE A 108 30.82 -23.00 14.34
CA ILE A 108 31.23 -24.15 13.52
C ILE A 108 30.68 -25.45 14.14
N ALA A 109 30.84 -25.64 15.45
CA ALA A 109 30.31 -26.82 16.14
C ALA A 109 28.78 -26.94 16.00
N ASN A 110 28.05 -25.81 16.07
CA ASN A 110 26.60 -25.79 15.85
C ASN A 110 26.20 -26.09 14.39
N MET A 111 27.02 -25.68 13.41
CA MET A 111 26.78 -26.00 11.99
C MET A 111 27.07 -27.47 11.65
N GLU A 112 28.01 -28.09 12.34
CA GLU A 112 28.36 -29.51 12.19
C GLU A 112 27.44 -30.45 12.98
N ALA A 113 26.65 -29.90 13.92
CA ALA A 113 25.76 -30.70 14.74
C ALA A 113 24.68 -31.40 13.88
N PRO A 114 24.43 -32.70 14.10
CA PRO A 114 23.37 -33.42 13.41
C PRO A 114 22.01 -32.81 13.76
N ALA A 115 21.10 -32.79 12.76
CA ALA A 115 19.72 -32.37 12.97
C ALA A 115 19.10 -33.17 14.12
N ALA A 116 18.47 -32.47 15.06
CA ALA A 116 17.84 -33.11 16.21
C ALA A 116 16.68 -34.01 15.71
N PRO A 117 16.58 -35.27 16.20
CA PRO A 117 15.53 -36.19 15.76
C PRO A 117 14.13 -35.61 16.00
N GLY A 118 13.30 -35.58 14.95
CA GLY A 118 11.92 -35.10 15.04
C GLY A 118 11.76 -33.57 14.96
N MET A 119 12.84 -32.80 14.83
CA MET A 119 12.76 -31.35 14.66
C MET A 119 12.60 -30.98 13.17
N ASN A 120 11.54 -30.24 12.86
CA ASN A 120 11.31 -29.68 11.54
C ASN A 120 11.92 -28.27 11.47
N TYR A 121 13.04 -28.14 10.78
CA TYR A 121 13.75 -26.87 10.61
C TYR A 121 13.16 -25.98 9.49
N ASN A 122 12.07 -26.41 8.85
CA ASN A 122 11.40 -25.58 7.86
C ASN A 122 10.61 -24.47 8.55
N VAL A 123 10.93 -23.21 8.22
CA VAL A 123 10.14 -22.06 8.63
C VAL A 123 8.86 -22.03 7.80
N GLN A 124 7.77 -22.59 8.34
CA GLN A 124 6.49 -22.68 7.63
C GLN A 124 5.65 -21.40 7.71
N SER A 125 5.91 -20.56 8.72
CA SER A 125 5.21 -19.29 8.90
C SER A 125 6.11 -18.31 9.65
N MET A 126 6.32 -17.11 9.10
CA MET A 126 6.81 -15.99 9.91
C MET A 126 5.63 -15.36 10.67
N PRO A 127 5.78 -15.04 11.96
CA PRO A 127 4.79 -14.25 12.67
C PRO A 127 4.70 -12.85 12.03
N ALA A 128 3.48 -12.34 11.84
CA ALA A 128 3.27 -10.95 11.47
C ALA A 128 3.86 -10.03 12.55
N LEU A 129 4.49 -8.92 12.17
CA LEU A 129 4.93 -7.95 13.15
C LEU A 129 3.69 -7.29 13.77
N GLN A 130 3.68 -7.17 15.09
CA GLN A 130 2.56 -6.56 15.75
C GLN A 130 2.71 -5.03 15.68
N PRO A 131 1.62 -4.28 15.42
CA PRO A 131 1.61 -2.85 15.60
C PRO A 131 2.08 -2.51 17.02
N GLY A 132 3.16 -1.73 17.15
CA GLY A 132 3.75 -1.39 18.45
C GLY A 132 4.90 -2.29 18.92
N THR A 133 5.40 -3.20 18.07
CA THR A 133 6.67 -3.89 18.34
C THR A 133 7.77 -2.86 18.57
N SER A 134 8.28 -2.79 19.80
CA SER A 134 9.32 -1.82 20.16
C SER A 134 10.61 -2.18 19.46
N ILE A 135 11.14 -1.24 18.67
CA ILE A 135 12.45 -1.42 18.04
C ILE A 135 13.50 -1.41 19.17
N PRO A 136 14.39 -2.42 19.26
CA PRO A 136 15.38 -2.46 20.31
C PRO A 136 16.20 -1.16 20.37
N PRO A 137 16.47 -0.61 21.57
CA PRO A 137 17.18 0.67 21.72
C PRO A 137 18.62 0.62 21.19
N ASN A 138 19.17 -0.58 21.00
CA ASN A 138 20.50 -0.86 20.44
C ASN A 138 20.47 -1.38 18.99
N ALA A 139 19.31 -1.41 18.32
CA ALA A 139 19.22 -1.83 16.93
C ALA A 139 20.07 -0.93 16.02
N SER A 140 20.75 -1.53 15.03
CA SER A 140 21.51 -0.74 14.07
C SER A 140 20.58 0.14 13.25
N LEU A 141 21.11 1.23 12.67
CA LEU A 141 20.32 2.11 11.80
C LEU A 141 19.65 1.31 10.68
N ARG A 142 20.39 0.38 10.06
CA ARG A 142 19.87 -0.51 9.03
C ARG A 142 18.72 -1.39 9.53
N ASP A 143 18.86 -1.97 10.73
CA ASP A 143 17.79 -2.80 11.31
C ASP A 143 16.55 -1.96 11.63
N ARG A 144 16.73 -0.74 12.15
CA ARG A 144 15.64 0.20 12.41
C ARG A 144 14.88 0.57 11.14
N THR A 145 15.60 0.95 10.10
CA THR A 145 15.01 1.30 8.80
C THR A 145 14.29 0.10 8.20
N MET A 146 14.86 -1.10 8.27
CA MET A 146 14.18 -2.33 7.83
C MET A 146 12.88 -2.57 8.59
N LEU A 147 12.90 -2.48 9.92
CA LEU A 147 11.69 -2.65 10.74
C LEU A 147 10.63 -1.59 10.41
N GLU A 148 11.02 -0.34 10.25
CA GLU A 148 10.10 0.75 9.86
C GLU A 148 9.45 0.48 8.48
N LEU A 149 10.25 0.00 7.51
CA LEU A 149 9.75 -0.40 6.20
C LEU A 149 8.80 -1.60 6.28
N LEU A 150 9.12 -2.63 7.07
CA LEU A 150 8.22 -3.78 7.24
C LEU A 150 6.90 -3.36 7.90
N MET A 151 6.95 -2.59 8.99
CA MET A 151 5.74 -2.09 9.66
C MET A 151 4.87 -1.25 8.72
N MET A 152 5.49 -0.43 7.87
CA MET A 152 4.79 0.35 6.85
C MET A 152 4.09 -0.57 5.84
N VAL A 153 4.77 -1.60 5.34
CA VAL A 153 4.18 -2.57 4.39
C VAL A 153 3.00 -3.30 5.00
N GLU A 154 3.14 -3.79 6.24
CA GLU A 154 2.07 -4.49 6.94
C GLU A 154 0.86 -3.58 7.18
N LYS A 155 1.08 -2.34 7.61
CA LYS A 155 0.02 -1.34 7.72
C LYS A 155 -0.67 -1.14 6.38
N GLY A 156 0.09 -0.98 5.29
CA GLY A 156 -0.47 -0.81 3.95
C GLY A 156 -1.29 -2.00 3.48
N LEU A 157 -0.84 -3.22 3.76
CA LEU A 157 -1.60 -4.44 3.47
C LEU A 157 -2.90 -4.51 4.25
N SER A 158 -2.87 -4.24 5.57
CA SER A 158 -4.05 -4.23 6.42
C SER A 158 -5.09 -3.22 5.95
N GLU A 159 -4.66 -2.00 5.62
CA GLU A 159 -5.54 -0.92 5.17
C GLU A 159 -6.15 -1.23 3.79
N LEU A 160 -5.34 -1.76 2.87
CA LEU A 160 -5.83 -2.17 1.54
C LEU A 160 -6.84 -3.31 1.64
N GLN A 161 -6.58 -4.33 2.46
CA GLN A 161 -7.51 -5.44 2.68
C GLN A 161 -8.81 -4.97 3.33
N GLY A 162 -8.73 -4.09 4.32
CA GLY A 162 -9.90 -3.48 4.95
C GLY A 162 -10.77 -2.72 3.95
N PHE A 163 -10.13 -1.89 3.11
CA PHE A 163 -10.81 -1.16 2.06
C PHE A 163 -11.43 -2.08 1.00
N GLU A 164 -10.69 -3.09 0.52
CA GLU A 164 -11.20 -4.04 -0.46
C GLU A 164 -12.39 -4.84 0.06
N GLY A 165 -12.36 -5.26 1.33
CA GLY A 165 -13.49 -5.94 1.98
C GLY A 165 -14.72 -5.04 2.10
N TYR A 166 -14.54 -3.78 2.51
CA TYR A 166 -15.61 -2.79 2.58
C TYR A 166 -16.25 -2.54 1.20
N MET A 167 -15.43 -2.33 0.17
CA MET A 167 -15.90 -2.10 -1.19
C MET A 167 -16.59 -3.33 -1.81
N ALA A 168 -16.11 -4.54 -1.50
CA ALA A 168 -16.75 -5.77 -1.93
C ALA A 168 -18.16 -5.92 -1.34
N ASN A 169 -18.34 -5.59 -0.06
CA ASN A 169 -19.65 -5.61 0.58
C ASN A 169 -20.62 -4.62 -0.09
N ILE A 170 -20.19 -3.37 -0.30
CA ILE A 170 -21.03 -2.36 -1.01
C ILE A 170 -21.42 -2.87 -2.40
N LYS A 171 -20.45 -3.38 -3.17
CA LYS A 171 -20.72 -3.92 -4.50
C LYS A 171 -21.76 -5.04 -4.45
N GLN A 172 -21.63 -5.96 -3.50
CA GLN A 172 -22.58 -7.07 -3.35
C GLN A 172 -24.00 -6.59 -3.05
N GLN A 173 -24.16 -5.57 -2.20
CA GLN A 173 -25.47 -5.00 -1.91
C GLN A 173 -26.15 -4.44 -3.17
N TYR A 174 -25.40 -3.76 -4.04
CA TYR A 174 -25.93 -3.24 -5.30
C TYR A 174 -26.18 -4.33 -6.35
N LEU A 175 -25.38 -5.40 -6.36
CA LEU A 175 -25.65 -6.57 -7.21
C LEU A 175 -26.96 -7.25 -6.81
N ASN A 176 -27.17 -7.49 -5.52
CA ASN A 176 -28.42 -8.07 -5.01
C ASN A 176 -29.64 -7.18 -5.35
N ARG A 177 -29.48 -5.84 -5.27
CA ARG A 177 -30.54 -4.90 -5.69
C ARG A 177 -30.79 -4.95 -7.20
N LEU A 178 -29.75 -5.10 -8.01
CA LEU A 178 -29.87 -5.23 -9.46
C LEU A 178 -30.69 -6.47 -9.82
N GLU A 179 -30.39 -7.62 -9.20
CA GLU A 179 -31.12 -8.87 -9.41
C GLU A 179 -32.60 -8.73 -9.05
N GLN A 180 -32.91 -8.08 -7.92
CA GLN A 180 -34.29 -7.83 -7.51
C GLN A 180 -35.06 -6.94 -8.51
N GLU A 181 -34.44 -5.88 -9.00
CA GLU A 181 -35.07 -4.98 -9.98
C GLU A 181 -35.25 -5.65 -11.35
N VAL A 182 -34.28 -6.45 -11.80
CA VAL A 182 -34.42 -7.24 -13.04
C VAL A 182 -35.55 -8.26 -12.91
N ALA A 183 -35.61 -9.01 -11.81
CA ALA A 183 -36.68 -9.98 -11.56
C ALA A 183 -38.07 -9.32 -11.48
N ARG A 184 -38.17 -8.10 -10.94
CA ARG A 184 -39.41 -7.32 -10.94
C ARG A 184 -39.86 -6.92 -12.35
N PHE A 185 -38.93 -6.48 -13.20
CA PHE A 185 -39.22 -6.12 -14.59
C PHE A 185 -39.62 -7.35 -15.44
N GLU A 186 -38.96 -8.49 -15.24
CA GLU A 186 -39.33 -9.74 -15.92
C GLU A 186 -40.66 -10.30 -15.40
N GLY A 187 -40.93 -10.15 -14.10
CA GLY A 187 -42.20 -10.53 -13.49
C GLY A 187 -43.37 -9.69 -13.98
N SER A 188 -43.21 -8.37 -14.12
CA SER A 188 -44.27 -7.47 -14.59
C SER A 188 -44.60 -7.65 -16.08
N GLY A 189 -43.61 -8.00 -16.92
CA GLY A 189 -43.84 -8.35 -18.33
C GLY A 189 -44.72 -9.59 -18.52
N LYS A 190 -44.63 -10.59 -17.63
CA LYS A 190 -45.48 -11.79 -17.65
C LYS A 190 -46.94 -11.53 -17.29
N TRP A 191 -47.25 -10.48 -16.52
CA TRP A 191 -48.64 -10.13 -16.16
C TRP A 191 -49.39 -9.42 -17.31
N SER A 192 -48.69 -8.74 -18.22
CA SER A 192 -49.29 -8.09 -19.38
C SER A 192 -49.66 -9.04 -20.52
N GLU A 193 -49.00 -10.20 -20.62
CA GLU A 193 -49.24 -11.18 -21.70
C GLU A 193 -50.44 -12.10 -21.43
N GLY A 194 -50.89 -12.22 -20.17
CA GLY A 194 -51.99 -13.12 -19.77
C GLY A 194 -53.40 -12.52 -19.78
N ARG A 195 -53.60 -11.27 -20.24
CA ARG A 195 -54.91 -10.59 -20.24
C ARG A 195 -55.48 -10.29 -21.64
N SER A 196 -54.85 -10.81 -22.70
CA SER A 196 -55.34 -10.66 -24.08
C SER A 196 -55.83 -11.96 -24.72
N GLY A 197 -56.30 -12.90 -23.90
CA GLY A 197 -56.96 -14.14 -24.35
C GLY A 197 -58.45 -14.11 -24.10
#